data_AF-A0A943S8C8-F1
#
_entry.id   AF-A0A943S8C8-F1
#
_cell.length_a   1.000
_cell.length_b   1.000
_cell.length_c   1.000
_cell.angle_alpha   90.00
_cell.angle_beta   90.00
_cell.angle_gamma   90.00
#
_symmetry.space_group_name_H-M   'P 1'
#
loop_
_entity.id
_entity.type
_entity.pdbx_description
1 polymer ?
#
loop_
_entity_poly.entity_id
_entity_poly.type
_entity_poly.pdbx_seq_one_letter_code
_entity_poly.pdbx_strand_id
1 'polypeptide(L)'
;MKKVLEGLKNGDWKTRLYIIGTTVLMLAGLGGIVVSFIVNSMWLFLAGVAAGIAAIVIVQKFSIVTEELDAEELMPETEAESETEAETAAEFETESETETDAEPEAEITEKDDRHRIEERKKTLESYDEKKLKQVFYKYKVKRDHKCIIIDSWKQHQVLQAPAYIWISRKKVHFLIVEKETREIEVPRTEFTTLLYHPGIVCRTKEEYPQFRKETMMSKIFFKYLPSYRSGNRNGRPVIYKNLFELGNGLYLTNTSARVVLDMLQPVFQVDDQVTRDGHCQEIVKDIYKLGILLRNLVYTAKEYKDLVDDKIRTLANTGISETEYTEILQLLFRMNLITAEYMEYYKRYRAERQR
;
A
#
# COMPACT_ATOMS: atom_id res chain seq x y z
N MET A 1 -15.03 4.33 -21.47
CA MET A 1 -15.89 4.03 -22.63
C MET A 1 -17.04 3.07 -22.31
N LYS A 2 -16.85 1.97 -21.56
CA LYS A 2 -17.95 1.05 -21.17
C LYS A 2 -19.13 1.75 -20.47
N LYS A 3 -18.85 2.65 -19.52
CA LYS A 3 -19.85 3.46 -18.80
C LYS A 3 -20.69 4.41 -19.69
N VAL A 4 -20.09 4.96 -20.75
CA VAL A 4 -20.79 5.84 -21.71
C VAL A 4 -21.70 5.02 -22.62
N LEU A 5 -21.26 3.82 -23.00
CA LEU A 5 -22.04 2.88 -23.80
C LEU A 5 -23.23 2.32 -23.00
N GLU A 6 -23.02 1.99 -21.72
CA GLU A 6 -24.07 1.51 -20.79
C GLU A 6 -25.10 2.61 -20.50
N GLY A 7 -24.65 3.85 -20.27
CA GLY A 7 -25.54 5.01 -20.10
C GLY A 7 -26.35 5.36 -21.35
N LEU A 8 -25.80 5.13 -22.55
CA LEU A 8 -26.53 5.35 -23.81
C LEU A 8 -27.60 4.26 -24.06
N LYS A 9 -27.32 3.02 -23.63
CA LYS A 9 -28.19 1.86 -23.87
C LYS A 9 -29.32 1.75 -22.84
N ASN A 10 -29.04 2.05 -21.57
CA ASN A 10 -29.95 1.83 -20.44
C ASN A 10 -30.39 3.12 -19.72
N GLY A 11 -29.87 4.29 -20.08
CA GLY A 11 -30.22 5.56 -19.42
C GLY A 11 -31.55 6.17 -19.90
N ASP A 12 -32.17 6.98 -19.04
CA ASP A 12 -33.37 7.80 -19.32
C ASP A 12 -33.16 8.75 -20.52
N TRP A 13 -34.25 9.20 -21.16
CA TRP A 13 -34.21 10.08 -22.35
C TRP A 13 -33.39 11.35 -22.11
N LYS A 14 -33.49 11.94 -20.90
CA LYS A 14 -32.69 13.10 -20.50
C LYS A 14 -31.19 12.78 -20.43
N THR A 15 -30.82 11.61 -19.91
CA THR A 15 -29.43 11.14 -19.82
C THR A 15 -28.84 10.87 -21.20
N ARG A 16 -29.62 10.32 -22.13
CA ARG A 16 -29.17 10.11 -23.53
C ARG A 16 -28.96 11.41 -24.27
N LEU A 17 -29.91 12.35 -24.17
CA LEU A 17 -29.81 13.66 -24.81
C LEU A 17 -28.57 14.43 -24.29
N TYR A 18 -28.24 14.24 -23.02
CA TYR A 18 -27.08 14.86 -22.38
C TYR A 18 -25.74 14.25 -22.81
N ILE A 19 -25.63 12.93 -22.87
CA ILE A 19 -24.42 12.25 -23.36
C ILE A 19 -24.14 12.64 -24.81
N ILE A 20 -25.19 12.67 -25.64
CA ILE A 20 -25.09 13.08 -27.05
C ILE A 20 -24.75 14.58 -27.13
N GLY A 21 -25.42 15.43 -26.36
CA GLY A 21 -25.18 16.88 -26.34
C GLY A 21 -23.76 17.25 -25.92
N THR A 22 -23.23 16.62 -24.86
CA THR A 22 -21.86 16.85 -24.37
C THR A 22 -20.79 16.36 -25.35
N THR A 23 -21.00 15.22 -26.00
CA THR A 23 -20.07 14.75 -27.04
C THR A 23 -20.09 15.63 -28.28
N VAL A 24 -21.26 16.09 -28.73
CA VAL A 24 -21.38 17.05 -29.83
C VAL A 24 -20.72 18.39 -29.48
N LEU A 25 -20.90 18.90 -28.26
CA LEU A 25 -20.28 20.16 -27.83
C LEU A 25 -18.74 20.06 -27.74
N MET A 26 -18.21 18.93 -27.26
CA MET A 26 -16.77 18.67 -27.23
C MET A 26 -16.17 18.60 -28.64
N LEU A 27 -16.86 17.92 -29.56
CA LEU A 27 -16.43 17.86 -30.96
C LEU A 27 -16.52 19.23 -31.65
N ALA A 28 -17.55 20.02 -31.36
CA ALA A 28 -17.69 21.38 -31.87
C ALA A 28 -16.62 22.33 -31.32
N GLY A 29 -16.25 22.21 -30.04
CA GLY A 29 -15.17 23.00 -29.44
C GLY A 29 -13.80 22.68 -30.07
N LEU A 30 -13.46 21.39 -30.18
CA LEU A 30 -12.21 20.95 -30.82
C LEU A 30 -12.19 21.31 -32.31
N GLY A 31 -13.29 21.10 -33.02
CA GLY A 31 -13.43 21.46 -34.44
C GLY A 31 -13.32 22.96 -34.67
N GLY A 32 -13.95 23.78 -33.82
CA GLY A 32 -13.87 25.25 -33.88
C GLY A 32 -12.46 25.77 -33.67
N ILE A 33 -11.71 25.18 -32.74
CA ILE A 33 -10.29 25.52 -32.51
C ILE A 33 -9.46 25.16 -33.73
N VAL A 34 -9.60 23.96 -34.29
CA VAL A 34 -8.82 23.53 -35.47
C VAL A 34 -9.14 24.38 -36.70
N VAL A 35 -10.42 24.65 -36.97
CA VAL A 35 -10.86 25.48 -38.11
C VAL A 35 -10.41 26.93 -37.94
N SER A 36 -10.32 27.44 -36.71
CA SER A 36 -9.86 28.81 -36.46
C SER A 36 -8.42 29.06 -36.92
N PHE A 37 -7.54 28.04 -36.83
CA PHE A 37 -6.17 28.11 -37.32
C PHE A 37 -6.09 28.03 -38.85
N ILE A 38 -7.04 27.35 -39.50
CA ILE A 38 -7.11 27.24 -40.96
C ILE A 38 -7.63 28.54 -41.58
N VAL A 39 -8.65 29.14 -40.98
CA VAL A 39 -9.31 30.35 -41.49
C VAL A 39 -8.68 31.63 -40.92
N ASN A 40 -7.73 31.49 -39.99
CA ASN A 40 -7.07 32.59 -39.26
C ASN A 40 -8.07 33.58 -38.63
N SER A 41 -9.13 33.04 -38.01
CA SER A 41 -10.23 33.83 -37.43
C SER A 41 -10.23 33.72 -35.91
N MET A 42 -9.87 34.83 -35.25
CA MET A 42 -9.80 34.91 -33.78
C MET A 42 -11.17 34.75 -33.10
N TRP A 43 -12.26 35.13 -33.76
CA TRP A 43 -13.62 34.95 -33.25
C TRP A 43 -14.04 33.48 -33.19
N LEU A 44 -13.65 32.67 -34.17
CA LEU A 44 -13.92 31.23 -34.17
C LEU A 44 -13.10 30.50 -33.10
N PHE A 45 -11.87 30.96 -32.85
CA PHE A 45 -11.05 30.45 -31.76
C PHE A 45 -11.70 30.71 -30.40
N LEU A 46 -12.14 31.95 -30.14
CA LEU A 46 -12.82 32.33 -28.91
C LEU A 46 -14.14 31.56 -28.71
N ALA A 47 -14.92 31.37 -29.78
CA ALA A 47 -16.14 30.57 -29.75
C ALA A 47 -15.87 29.08 -29.44
N GLY A 48 -14.82 28.50 -30.03
CA GLY A 48 -14.40 27.12 -29.78
C GLY A 48 -13.92 26.90 -28.33
N VAL A 49 -13.16 27.85 -27.78
CA VAL A 49 -12.73 27.82 -26.38
C VAL A 49 -13.93 27.96 -25.43
N ALA A 50 -14.86 28.88 -25.70
CA ALA A 50 -16.08 29.05 -24.91
C ALA A 50 -16.95 27.78 -24.89
N ALA A 51 -17.11 27.12 -26.05
CA ALA A 51 -17.83 25.85 -26.15
C ALA A 51 -17.11 24.73 -25.37
N GLY A 52 -15.78 24.65 -25.44
CA GLY A 52 -14.99 23.70 -24.66
C GLY A 52 -15.15 23.89 -23.15
N ILE A 53 -15.11 25.15 -22.67
CA ILE A 53 -15.32 25.48 -21.26
C ILE A 53 -16.75 25.13 -20.82
N ALA A 54 -17.76 25.45 -21.63
CA ALA A 54 -19.14 25.10 -21.35
C ALA A 54 -19.33 23.58 -21.23
N ALA A 55 -18.70 22.79 -22.11
CA ALA A 55 -18.74 21.33 -22.03
C ALA A 55 -18.11 20.80 -20.73
N ILE A 56 -16.99 21.37 -20.28
CA ILE A 56 -16.33 20.99 -19.03
C ILE A 56 -17.21 21.33 -17.82
N VAL A 57 -17.82 22.52 -17.78
CA VAL A 57 -18.72 22.93 -16.69
C VAL A 57 -19.95 22.02 -16.62
N ILE A 58 -20.50 21.66 -17.77
CA ILE A 58 -21.62 20.73 -17.88
C ILE A 58 -21.19 19.37 -17.29
N VAL A 59 -20.07 18.80 -17.75
CA VAL A 59 -19.53 17.52 -17.23
C VAL A 59 -19.26 17.56 -15.72
N GLN A 60 -18.82 18.69 -15.17
CA GLN A 60 -18.57 18.85 -13.73
C GLN A 60 -19.85 18.95 -12.89
N LYS A 61 -20.95 19.50 -13.44
CA LYS A 61 -22.23 19.63 -12.72
C LYS A 61 -23.01 18.32 -12.60
N PHE A 62 -22.67 17.29 -13.37
CA PHE A 62 -23.32 15.98 -13.29
C PHE A 62 -22.26 14.90 -12.98
N SER A 63 -21.99 14.68 -11.70
CA SER A 63 -21.56 13.34 -11.27
C SER A 63 -22.76 12.42 -11.43
N ILE A 64 -22.61 11.34 -12.20
CA ILE A 64 -23.61 10.27 -12.24
C ILE A 64 -23.69 9.71 -10.81
N VAL A 65 -24.70 10.17 -10.06
CA VAL A 65 -25.15 9.53 -8.83
C VAL A 65 -25.82 8.25 -9.30
N THR A 66 -25.15 7.13 -9.10
CA THR A 66 -25.87 5.86 -9.00
C THR A 66 -26.67 5.97 -7.71
N GLU A 67 -27.99 6.12 -7.87
CA GLU A 67 -28.97 5.74 -6.86
C GLU A 67 -28.59 4.34 -6.36
N GLU A 68 -27.93 4.28 -5.21
CA GLU A 68 -28.20 3.20 -4.27
C GLU A 68 -29.69 3.34 -3.98
N LEU A 69 -30.48 2.40 -4.48
CA LEU A 69 -31.83 2.21 -4.02
C LEU A 69 -31.74 1.94 -2.53
N ASP A 70 -31.94 2.99 -1.74
CA ASP A 70 -32.45 2.93 -0.40
C ASP A 70 -33.70 2.03 -0.44
N ALA A 71 -33.56 0.83 0.11
CA ALA A 71 -34.70 0.08 0.60
C ALA A 71 -35.17 0.78 1.87
N GLU A 72 -35.88 1.89 1.68
CA GLU A 72 -36.67 2.54 2.71
C GLU A 72 -37.81 1.60 3.13
N GLU A 73 -37.91 1.42 4.43
CA GLU A 73 -39.15 1.22 5.18
C GLU A 73 -40.10 0.10 4.75
N LEU A 74 -40.01 -1.01 5.48
CA LEU A 74 -41.20 -1.74 5.93
C LEU A 74 -40.87 -2.42 7.26
N MET A 75 -41.03 -1.69 8.36
CA MET A 75 -41.48 -2.30 9.61
C MET A 75 -42.52 -1.39 10.27
N PRO A 76 -43.69 -1.93 10.67
CA PRO A 76 -44.63 -1.20 11.50
C PRO A 76 -44.10 -1.10 12.93
N GLU A 77 -44.48 -0.01 13.58
CA GLU A 77 -44.26 0.31 14.98
C GLU A 77 -44.63 -0.84 15.93
N THR A 78 -43.82 -1.05 16.97
CA THR A 78 -44.34 -1.04 18.35
C THR A 78 -43.20 -0.87 19.36
N GLU A 79 -43.36 0.15 20.19
CA GLU A 79 -42.58 0.43 21.41
C GLU A 79 -42.82 -0.66 22.46
N ALA A 80 -41.79 -1.01 23.24
CA ALA A 80 -41.86 -1.11 24.69
C ALA A 80 -40.47 -1.38 25.29
N GLU A 81 -40.13 -0.55 26.28
CA GLU A 81 -38.98 -0.58 27.17
C GLU A 81 -38.92 -1.88 28.01
N SER A 82 -37.71 -2.32 28.38
CA SER A 82 -37.26 -2.29 29.80
C SER A 82 -35.92 -3.00 29.98
N GLU A 83 -35.03 -2.34 30.69
CA GLU A 83 -33.77 -2.82 31.24
C GLU A 83 -33.96 -4.03 32.17
N THR A 84 -33.02 -4.98 32.18
CA THR A 84 -32.59 -5.63 33.44
C THR A 84 -31.19 -6.24 33.30
N GLU A 85 -30.42 -6.06 34.37
CA GLU A 85 -29.05 -6.48 34.61
C GLU A 85 -28.88 -8.01 34.77
N ALA A 86 -27.60 -8.42 34.76
CA ALA A 86 -26.99 -9.53 35.51
C ALA A 86 -26.48 -10.76 34.71
N GLU A 87 -25.14 -10.80 34.65
CA GLU A 87 -24.26 -11.90 35.06
C GLU A 87 -24.25 -13.28 34.36
N THR A 88 -22.99 -13.67 34.09
CA THR A 88 -22.38 -15.01 34.19
C THR A 88 -22.48 -16.02 33.03
N ALA A 89 -21.30 -16.24 32.45
CA ALA A 89 -20.58 -17.51 32.35
C ALA A 89 -21.08 -18.62 31.40
N ALA A 90 -20.09 -19.03 30.59
CA ALA A 90 -19.79 -20.40 30.15
C ALA A 90 -20.47 -20.95 28.88
N GLU A 91 -19.65 -21.77 28.21
CA GLU A 91 -19.95 -22.76 27.16
C GLU A 91 -19.95 -22.30 25.70
N PHE A 92 -18.73 -22.37 25.15
CA PHE A 92 -18.43 -22.75 23.77
C PHE A 92 -18.58 -24.27 23.63
N GLU A 93 -19.34 -24.73 22.64
CA GLU A 93 -19.33 -26.01 21.89
C GLU A 93 -20.73 -26.10 21.20
N THR A 94 -20.97 -26.52 19.95
CA THR A 94 -20.22 -27.25 18.92
C THR A 94 -20.97 -27.07 17.57
N GLU A 95 -20.23 -27.19 16.47
CA GLU A 95 -20.61 -27.78 15.17
C GLU A 95 -21.96 -27.48 14.48
N SER A 96 -21.88 -26.99 13.24
CA SER A 96 -22.49 -27.73 12.13
C SER A 96 -21.74 -27.45 10.82
N GLU A 97 -21.13 -28.52 10.29
CA GLU A 97 -20.80 -28.66 8.89
C GLU A 97 -22.11 -28.78 8.10
N THR A 98 -22.25 -28.00 7.04
CA THR A 98 -23.09 -28.35 5.91
C THR A 98 -22.27 -28.13 4.64
N GLU A 99 -21.72 -29.23 4.14
CA GLU A 99 -21.41 -29.39 2.73
C GLU A 99 -22.71 -29.19 1.93
N THR A 100 -22.71 -28.21 1.02
CA THR A 100 -23.67 -28.15 -0.06
C THR A 100 -22.91 -27.85 -1.34
N ASP A 101 -22.97 -28.82 -2.26
CA ASP A 101 -22.49 -28.78 -3.62
C ASP A 101 -22.91 -27.50 -4.34
N ALA A 102 -21.93 -26.75 -4.86
CA ALA A 102 -22.14 -25.63 -5.76
C ALA A 102 -20.96 -25.50 -6.75
N GLU A 103 -20.87 -26.42 -7.71
CA GLU A 103 -20.20 -26.16 -9.00
C GLU A 103 -21.28 -25.72 -10.00
N PRO A 104 -21.33 -24.43 -10.35
CA PRO A 104 -20.73 -24.01 -11.62
C PRO A 104 -20.03 -22.63 -11.59
N GLU A 105 -19.91 -21.96 -10.44
CA GLU A 105 -19.27 -20.64 -10.34
C GLU A 105 -17.76 -20.70 -10.07
N ALA A 106 -17.27 -21.78 -9.41
CA ALA A 106 -15.86 -21.95 -9.10
C ALA A 106 -14.97 -22.10 -10.34
N GLU A 107 -15.47 -22.75 -11.40
CA GLU A 107 -14.69 -23.04 -12.61
C GLU A 107 -14.38 -21.78 -13.44
N ILE A 108 -15.24 -20.76 -13.37
CA ILE A 108 -15.11 -19.50 -14.12
C ILE A 108 -14.07 -18.59 -13.44
N THR A 109 -14.07 -18.53 -12.11
CA THR A 109 -13.05 -17.81 -11.33
C THR A 109 -11.68 -18.48 -11.41
N GLU A 110 -11.60 -19.81 -11.38
CA GLU A 110 -10.32 -20.52 -11.48
C GLU A 110 -9.67 -20.42 -12.87
N LYS A 111 -10.45 -20.35 -13.96
CA LYS A 111 -9.89 -20.21 -15.31
C LYS A 111 -9.32 -18.81 -15.56
N ASP A 112 -9.99 -17.74 -15.09
CA ASP A 112 -9.47 -16.36 -15.19
C ASP A 112 -8.19 -16.18 -14.33
N ASP A 113 -8.19 -16.70 -13.11
CA ASP A 113 -7.02 -16.61 -12.22
C ASP A 113 -5.81 -17.38 -12.77
N ARG A 114 -6.02 -18.58 -13.34
CA ARG A 114 -4.96 -19.34 -14.02
C ARG A 114 -4.40 -18.59 -15.23
N HIS A 115 -5.24 -17.98 -16.05
CA HIS A 115 -4.79 -17.20 -17.21
C HIS A 115 -3.94 -16.00 -16.77
N ARG A 116 -4.38 -15.24 -15.75
CA ARG A 116 -3.62 -14.10 -15.20
C ARG A 116 -2.29 -14.51 -14.58
N ILE A 117 -2.24 -15.66 -13.90
CA ILE A 117 -0.99 -16.22 -13.38
C ILE A 117 -0.04 -16.56 -14.53
N GLU A 118 -0.53 -17.16 -15.60
CA GLU A 118 0.28 -17.57 -16.76
C GLU A 118 0.82 -16.36 -17.55
N GLU A 119 0.02 -15.31 -17.73
CA GLU A 119 0.50 -14.05 -18.32
C GLU A 119 1.59 -13.40 -17.47
N ARG A 120 1.43 -13.39 -16.14
CA ARG A 120 2.46 -12.88 -15.23
C ARG A 120 3.76 -13.67 -15.38
N LYS A 121 3.71 -15.02 -15.41
CA LYS A 121 4.91 -15.87 -15.58
C LYS A 121 5.81 -15.40 -16.73
N LYS A 122 5.20 -15.06 -17.87
CA LYS A 122 5.91 -14.69 -19.11
C LYS A 122 6.38 -13.23 -19.14
N THR A 123 5.96 -12.40 -18.17
CA THR A 123 6.22 -10.96 -18.19
C THR A 123 7.71 -10.64 -18.16
N LEU A 124 8.44 -11.23 -17.20
CA LEU A 124 9.87 -10.96 -17.02
C LEU A 124 10.76 -11.58 -18.10
N GLU A 125 10.29 -12.65 -18.75
CA GLU A 125 11.00 -13.30 -19.86
C GLU A 125 11.17 -12.37 -21.07
N SER A 126 10.27 -11.40 -21.22
CA SER A 126 10.30 -10.46 -22.34
C SER A 126 11.33 -9.33 -22.21
N TYR A 127 12.03 -9.23 -21.07
CA TYR A 127 12.98 -8.14 -20.77
C TYR A 127 14.42 -8.63 -20.82
N ASP A 128 15.12 -8.24 -21.89
CA ASP A 128 16.57 -8.35 -22.01
C ASP A 128 17.25 -7.00 -21.72
N GLU A 129 18.58 -6.98 -21.76
CA GLU A 129 19.36 -5.78 -21.46
C GLU A 129 19.07 -4.63 -22.44
N LYS A 130 18.83 -4.94 -23.72
CA LYS A 130 18.55 -3.95 -24.76
C LYS A 130 17.19 -3.29 -24.51
N LYS A 131 16.15 -4.08 -24.26
CA LYS A 131 14.81 -3.59 -23.95
C LYS A 131 14.81 -2.77 -22.67
N LEU A 132 15.53 -3.23 -21.62
CA LEU A 132 15.65 -2.49 -20.38
C LEU A 132 16.31 -1.12 -20.59
N LYS A 133 17.40 -1.05 -21.37
CA LYS A 133 18.04 0.22 -21.74
C LYS A 133 17.11 1.14 -22.53
N GLN A 134 16.35 0.61 -23.47
CA GLN A 134 15.35 1.38 -24.24
C GLN A 134 14.25 1.94 -23.32
N VAL A 135 13.76 1.12 -22.39
CA VAL A 135 12.78 1.53 -21.37
C VAL A 135 13.36 2.65 -20.51
N PHE A 136 14.60 2.50 -20.01
CA PHE A 136 15.23 3.53 -19.18
C PHE A 136 15.41 4.85 -19.94
N TYR A 137 15.76 4.78 -21.22
CA TYR A 137 15.87 5.96 -22.08
C TYR A 137 14.49 6.61 -22.31
N LYS A 138 13.47 5.82 -22.64
CA LYS A 138 12.09 6.28 -22.90
C LYS A 138 11.51 7.03 -21.70
N TYR A 139 11.65 6.47 -20.49
CA TYR A 139 11.11 7.05 -19.25
C TYR A 139 12.11 7.96 -18.53
N LYS A 140 13.28 8.23 -19.12
CA LYS A 140 14.32 9.12 -18.56
C LYS A 140 14.68 8.76 -17.10
N VAL A 141 14.80 7.46 -16.83
CA VAL A 141 15.10 6.91 -15.50
C VAL A 141 16.41 7.49 -14.98
N LYS A 142 16.41 7.95 -13.73
CA LYS A 142 17.60 8.56 -13.11
C LYS A 142 18.64 7.51 -12.73
N ARG A 143 19.92 7.90 -12.69
CA ARG A 143 21.04 6.97 -12.39
C ARG A 143 20.98 6.40 -10.98
N ASP A 144 20.43 7.15 -10.04
CA ASP A 144 20.28 6.82 -8.63
C ASP A 144 19.01 6.01 -8.33
N HIS A 145 18.30 5.55 -9.36
CA HIS A 145 17.15 4.67 -9.19
C HIS A 145 17.49 3.45 -8.32
N LYS A 146 16.49 2.99 -7.58
CA LYS A 146 16.56 1.78 -6.77
C LYS A 146 15.56 0.76 -7.29
N CYS A 147 15.82 -0.51 -6.97
CA CYS A 147 14.89 -1.59 -7.28
C CYS A 147 14.02 -1.85 -6.05
N ILE A 148 12.74 -2.10 -6.27
CA ILE A 148 11.77 -2.53 -5.26
C ILE A 148 10.83 -3.58 -5.84
N ILE A 149 10.10 -4.26 -4.97
CA ILE A 149 8.96 -5.09 -5.30
C ILE A 149 7.72 -4.51 -4.61
N ILE A 150 6.73 -4.22 -5.43
CA ILE A 150 5.39 -3.82 -5.00
C ILE A 150 4.58 -5.09 -4.84
N ASP A 151 4.17 -5.38 -3.61
CA ASP A 151 3.31 -6.52 -3.31
C ASP A 151 1.89 -6.28 -3.85
N SER A 152 1.33 -5.11 -3.56
CA SER A 152 0.08 -4.66 -4.17
C SER A 152 -0.07 -3.14 -4.12
N TRP A 153 -0.74 -2.57 -5.11
CA TRP A 153 -1.16 -1.17 -5.12
C TRP A 153 -2.48 -1.04 -5.87
N LYS A 154 -3.59 -1.15 -5.13
CA LYS A 154 -4.94 -1.30 -5.71
C LYS A 154 -5.34 -0.11 -6.59
N GLN A 155 -5.05 1.11 -6.15
CA GLN A 155 -5.38 2.34 -6.88
C GLN A 155 -4.80 2.37 -8.29
N HIS A 156 -3.64 1.76 -8.51
CA HIS A 156 -2.99 1.69 -9.82
C HIS A 156 -3.04 0.31 -10.47
N GLN A 157 -3.80 -0.64 -9.89
CA GLN A 157 -3.94 -2.01 -10.40
C GLN A 157 -2.58 -2.70 -10.57
N VAL A 158 -1.69 -2.56 -9.57
CA VAL A 158 -0.40 -3.24 -9.54
C VAL A 158 -0.49 -4.40 -8.54
N LEU A 159 -0.04 -5.58 -8.95
CA LEU A 159 0.00 -6.76 -8.09
C LEU A 159 1.31 -7.52 -8.29
N GLN A 160 2.09 -7.64 -7.22
CA GLN A 160 3.33 -8.40 -7.14
C GLN A 160 4.32 -8.03 -8.24
N ALA A 161 4.52 -6.74 -8.53
CA ALA A 161 5.33 -6.30 -9.66
C ALA A 161 6.72 -5.78 -9.22
N PRO A 162 7.80 -6.10 -9.96
CA PRO A 162 9.07 -5.40 -9.81
C PRO A 162 8.95 -3.97 -10.33
N ALA A 163 9.60 -3.04 -9.65
CA ALA A 163 9.61 -1.65 -10.06
C ALA A 163 10.95 -0.96 -9.79
N TYR A 164 11.26 0.02 -10.63
CA TYR A 164 12.33 0.96 -10.35
C TYR A 164 11.75 2.22 -9.73
N ILE A 165 12.37 2.70 -8.66
CA ILE A 165 11.94 3.88 -7.92
C ILE A 165 13.03 4.95 -7.90
N TRP A 166 12.67 6.20 -8.12
CA TRP A 166 13.58 7.35 -7.96
C TRP A 166 12.83 8.61 -7.58
N ILE A 167 13.56 9.59 -7.05
CA ILE A 167 13.02 10.93 -6.76
C ILE A 167 13.46 11.87 -7.88
N SER A 168 12.53 12.70 -8.35
CA SER A 168 12.85 13.82 -9.23
C SER A 168 11.98 15.01 -8.85
N ARG A 169 12.61 16.15 -8.56
CA ARG A 169 11.93 17.34 -8.04
C ARG A 169 11.16 17.00 -6.75
N LYS A 170 9.85 17.20 -6.71
CA LYS A 170 8.95 16.91 -5.57
C LYS A 170 8.10 15.65 -5.77
N LYS A 171 8.47 14.80 -6.73
CA LYS A 171 7.73 13.59 -7.09
C LYS A 171 8.60 12.35 -6.89
N VAL A 172 7.94 11.27 -6.51
CA VAL A 172 8.48 9.92 -6.51
C VAL A 172 7.94 9.22 -7.75
N HIS A 173 8.84 8.63 -8.51
CA HIS A 173 8.55 7.96 -9.76
C HIS A 173 8.67 6.46 -9.56
N PHE A 174 7.70 5.71 -10.06
CA PHE A 174 7.67 4.25 -10.05
C PHE A 174 7.54 3.73 -11.47
N LEU A 175 8.60 3.11 -11.99
CA LEU A 175 8.56 2.43 -13.27
C LEU A 175 8.24 0.95 -13.05
N ILE A 176 6.99 0.57 -13.32
CA ILE A 176 6.48 -0.78 -13.08
C ILE A 176 6.85 -1.67 -14.26
N VAL A 177 7.53 -2.80 -13.96
CA VAL A 177 7.93 -3.79 -14.96
C VAL A 177 6.81 -4.83 -15.10
N GLU A 178 5.88 -4.52 -15.99
CA GLU A 178 4.75 -5.37 -16.39
C GLU A 178 4.85 -5.74 -17.88
N LYS A 179 3.83 -6.41 -18.45
CA LYS A 179 3.76 -6.72 -19.89
C LYS A 179 3.96 -5.46 -20.73
N GLU A 180 3.31 -4.37 -20.32
CA GLU A 180 3.57 -3.02 -20.80
C GLU A 180 4.15 -2.19 -19.66
N THR A 181 5.39 -1.73 -19.81
CA THR A 181 6.00 -0.85 -18.81
C THR A 181 5.22 0.45 -18.71
N ARG A 182 4.96 0.91 -17.50
CA ARG A 182 4.35 2.22 -17.24
C ARG A 182 5.03 2.91 -16.07
N GLU A 183 4.99 4.23 -16.10
CA GLU A 183 5.48 5.08 -15.05
C GLU A 183 4.29 5.64 -14.27
N ILE A 184 4.37 5.58 -12.95
CA ILE A 184 3.45 6.21 -12.02
C ILE A 184 4.23 7.29 -11.28
N GLU A 185 3.74 8.53 -11.36
CA GLU A 185 4.31 9.67 -10.64
C GLU A 185 3.39 10.08 -9.51
N VAL A 186 3.93 10.16 -8.29
CA VAL A 186 3.16 10.57 -7.11
C VAL A 186 3.93 11.65 -6.34
N PRO A 187 3.27 12.71 -5.84
CA PRO A 187 3.89 13.69 -4.95
C PRO A 187 4.59 13.02 -3.76
N ARG A 188 5.80 13.48 -3.42
CA ARG A 188 6.54 12.95 -2.26
C ARG A 188 5.77 13.14 -0.94
N THR A 189 4.92 14.16 -0.87
CA THR A 189 4.07 14.46 0.30
C THR A 189 3.05 13.37 0.62
N GLU A 190 2.76 12.46 -0.31
CA GLU A 190 1.87 11.33 -0.06
C GLU A 190 2.57 10.14 0.63
N PHE A 191 3.91 10.17 0.73
CA PHE A 191 4.71 9.09 1.29
C PHE A 191 5.41 9.49 2.59
N THR A 192 4.64 10.03 3.53
CA THR A 192 5.12 10.48 4.85
C THR A 192 5.10 9.38 5.91
N THR A 193 4.30 8.32 5.71
CA THR A 193 4.10 7.23 6.67
C THR A 193 4.43 5.89 6.05
N LEU A 194 4.95 4.98 6.88
CA LEU A 194 5.18 3.58 6.54
C LEU A 194 4.53 2.71 7.63
N LEU A 195 3.44 2.05 7.30
CA LEU A 195 2.65 1.22 8.22
C LEU A 195 3.09 -0.24 8.13
N TYR A 196 3.19 -0.91 9.28
CA TYR A 196 3.55 -2.32 9.36
C TYR A 196 2.33 -3.25 9.33
N HIS A 197 2.36 -4.26 8.47
CA HIS A 197 1.30 -5.26 8.32
C HIS A 197 1.85 -6.68 8.54
N PRO A 198 1.74 -7.23 9.76
CA PRO A 198 2.25 -8.57 10.08
C PRO A 198 1.30 -9.69 9.67
N GLY A 199 1.85 -10.88 9.44
CA GLY A 199 1.07 -12.14 9.44
C GLY A 199 0.19 -12.37 8.21
N ILE A 200 0.50 -11.76 7.07
CA ILE A 200 -0.24 -11.95 5.83
C ILE A 200 -0.03 -13.39 5.34
N VAL A 201 -1.10 -14.19 5.33
CA VAL A 201 -1.05 -15.59 4.92
C VAL A 201 -0.76 -15.69 3.43
N CYS A 202 0.19 -16.55 3.08
CA CYS A 202 0.69 -16.70 1.71
C CYS A 202 0.30 -18.06 1.13
N ARG A 203 -0.09 -18.06 -0.14
CA ARG A 203 -0.14 -19.26 -0.98
C ARG A 203 1.14 -19.30 -1.82
N THR A 204 2.19 -19.93 -1.33
CA THR A 204 3.53 -19.89 -1.95
C THR A 204 3.55 -20.30 -3.42
N LYS A 205 2.65 -21.22 -3.83
CA LYS A 205 2.50 -21.67 -5.23
C LYS A 205 1.82 -20.66 -6.16
N GLU A 206 1.30 -19.55 -5.64
CA GLU A 206 0.62 -18.50 -6.40
C GLU A 206 1.37 -17.16 -6.32
N GLU A 207 2.23 -17.00 -5.31
CA GLU A 207 3.05 -15.82 -5.10
C GLU A 207 4.18 -15.71 -6.13
N TYR A 208 4.36 -14.50 -6.67
CA TYR A 208 5.47 -14.08 -7.53
C TYR A 208 5.80 -15.07 -8.67
N PRO A 209 4.82 -15.55 -9.44
CA PRO A 209 5.01 -16.64 -10.40
C PRO A 209 6.05 -16.32 -11.49
N GLN A 210 6.20 -15.04 -11.85
CA GLN A 210 7.17 -14.53 -12.82
C GLN A 210 8.63 -14.62 -12.38
N PHE A 211 8.89 -14.84 -11.09
CA PHE A 211 10.23 -15.00 -10.54
C PHE A 211 10.70 -16.46 -10.49
N ARG A 212 9.84 -17.42 -10.87
CA ARG A 212 10.17 -18.86 -10.84
C ARG A 212 11.16 -19.28 -11.91
N LYS A 213 11.20 -18.55 -13.03
CA LYS A 213 12.20 -18.76 -14.07
C LYS A 213 13.39 -17.85 -13.84
N GLU A 214 14.57 -18.40 -14.09
CA GLU A 214 15.80 -17.63 -14.05
C GLU A 214 15.88 -16.76 -15.33
N THR A 215 15.68 -15.46 -15.16
CA THR A 215 15.73 -14.42 -16.19
C THR A 215 16.66 -13.30 -15.72
N MET A 216 17.05 -12.40 -16.62
CA MET A 216 17.83 -11.22 -16.22
C MET A 216 17.10 -10.41 -15.14
N MET A 217 15.79 -10.17 -15.34
CA MET A 217 14.99 -9.41 -14.37
C MET A 217 14.84 -10.15 -13.05
N SER A 218 14.64 -11.48 -13.05
CA SER A 218 14.56 -12.20 -11.78
C SER A 218 15.89 -12.13 -11.03
N LYS A 219 17.06 -12.21 -11.68
CA LYS A 219 18.37 -12.00 -11.04
C LYS A 219 18.51 -10.62 -10.39
N ILE A 220 18.06 -9.56 -11.05
CA ILE A 220 18.14 -8.18 -10.54
C ILE A 220 17.25 -8.03 -9.29
N PHE A 221 16.04 -8.58 -9.35
CA PHE A 221 15.00 -8.31 -8.38
C PHE A 221 14.87 -9.38 -7.28
N PHE A 222 15.54 -10.54 -7.41
CA PHE A 222 15.42 -11.67 -6.49
C PHE A 222 15.63 -11.28 -5.02
N LYS A 223 16.65 -10.44 -4.75
CA LYS A 223 16.98 -9.96 -3.39
C LYS A 223 15.92 -9.05 -2.77
N TYR A 224 14.92 -8.60 -3.55
CA TYR A 224 13.82 -7.75 -3.09
C TYR A 224 12.51 -8.53 -2.89
N LEU A 225 12.52 -9.85 -3.09
CA LEU A 225 11.38 -10.71 -2.78
C LEU A 225 11.12 -10.73 -1.26
N PRO A 226 9.86 -11.03 -0.85
CA PRO A 226 9.53 -11.05 0.57
C PRO A 226 10.22 -12.22 1.28
N SER A 227 10.56 -12.01 2.55
CA SER A 227 10.94 -13.10 3.44
C SER A 227 9.69 -13.80 3.96
N TYR A 228 9.63 -15.12 3.77
CA TYR A 228 8.54 -15.96 4.29
C TYR A 228 8.90 -16.54 5.66
N ARG A 229 7.89 -16.77 6.48
CA ARG A 229 8.00 -17.43 7.78
C ARG A 229 6.96 -18.53 7.89
N SER A 230 7.35 -19.64 8.49
CA SER A 230 6.42 -20.70 8.87
C SER A 230 5.80 -20.37 10.22
N GLY A 231 4.53 -20.71 10.37
CA GLY A 231 3.79 -20.59 11.63
C GLY A 231 2.68 -21.61 11.71
N ASN A 232 1.85 -21.45 12.72
CA ASN A 232 0.69 -22.28 12.95
C ASN A 232 -0.53 -21.36 13.14
N ARG A 233 -1.62 -21.66 12.43
CA ARG A 233 -2.92 -20.99 12.60
C ARG A 233 -3.96 -22.08 12.83
N ASN A 234 -4.56 -22.10 14.01
CA ASN A 234 -5.58 -23.07 14.43
C ASN A 234 -5.14 -24.53 14.23
N GLY A 235 -3.92 -24.87 14.65
CA GLY A 235 -3.35 -26.22 14.52
C GLY A 235 -2.78 -26.54 13.14
N ARG A 236 -2.99 -25.70 12.12
CA ARG A 236 -2.54 -25.94 10.74
C ARG A 236 -1.26 -25.15 10.41
N PRO A 237 -0.27 -25.78 9.75
CA PRO A 237 0.93 -25.06 9.30
C PRO A 237 0.54 -24.04 8.23
N VAL A 238 0.94 -22.79 8.45
CA VAL A 238 0.73 -21.70 7.50
C VAL A 238 2.06 -21.00 7.20
N ILE A 239 2.19 -20.51 5.98
CA ILE A 239 3.29 -19.62 5.61
C ILE A 239 2.74 -18.21 5.59
N TYR A 240 3.44 -17.28 6.21
CA TYR A 240 3.09 -15.87 6.21
C TYR A 240 4.27 -15.01 5.78
N LYS A 241 3.95 -13.82 5.28
CA LYS A 241 4.89 -12.72 5.04
C LYS A 241 4.42 -11.50 5.82
N ASN A 242 5.32 -10.56 6.02
CA ASN A 242 4.98 -9.25 6.55
C ASN A 242 5.15 -8.21 5.44
N LEU A 243 4.26 -7.25 5.38
CA LEU A 243 4.25 -6.18 4.40
C LEU A 243 4.39 -4.82 5.07
N PHE A 244 4.78 -3.84 4.27
CA PHE A 244 4.92 -2.46 4.69
C PHE A 244 4.14 -1.58 3.74
N GLU A 245 3.16 -0.85 4.24
CA GLU A 245 2.33 0.05 3.44
C GLU A 245 2.91 1.46 3.48
N LEU A 246 3.30 1.97 2.32
CA LEU A 246 3.82 3.32 2.16
C LEU A 246 2.70 4.26 1.69
N GLY A 247 2.48 5.36 2.41
CA GLY A 247 1.40 6.29 2.07
C GLY A 247 0.04 5.61 2.13
N ASN A 248 -0.77 5.76 1.07
CA ASN A 248 -2.12 5.20 1.01
C ASN A 248 -2.21 4.02 0.03
N GLY A 249 -2.12 2.80 0.54
CA GLY A 249 -2.40 1.57 -0.21
C GLY A 249 -1.28 0.99 -1.07
N LEU A 250 -0.03 1.47 -0.97
CA LEU A 250 1.13 0.88 -1.63
C LEU A 250 1.84 -0.11 -0.69
N TYR A 251 1.62 -1.40 -0.88
CA TYR A 251 2.25 -2.47 -0.08
C TYR A 251 3.57 -2.91 -0.70
N LEU A 252 4.60 -2.96 0.14
CA LEU A 252 5.98 -3.30 -0.19
C LEU A 252 6.45 -4.52 0.61
N THR A 253 7.39 -5.27 0.02
CA THR A 253 8.12 -6.33 0.73
C THR A 253 9.05 -5.72 1.78
N ASN A 254 9.47 -6.50 2.78
CA ASN A 254 10.41 -6.06 3.82
C ASN A 254 11.73 -5.53 3.24
N THR A 255 12.29 -6.21 2.26
CA THR A 255 13.52 -5.81 1.57
C THR A 255 13.35 -4.53 0.74
N SER A 256 12.15 -4.28 0.22
CA SER A 256 11.81 -3.02 -0.47
C SER A 256 11.51 -1.88 0.51
N ALA A 257 10.96 -2.18 1.68
CA ALA A 257 10.73 -1.19 2.74
C ALA A 257 12.03 -0.54 3.19
N ARG A 258 13.14 -1.29 3.24
CA ARG A 258 14.48 -0.75 3.50
C ARG A 258 14.86 0.34 2.50
N VAL A 259 14.72 0.05 1.21
CA VAL A 259 15.03 1.01 0.14
C VAL A 259 14.24 2.30 0.30
N VAL A 260 12.96 2.18 0.63
CA VAL A 260 12.06 3.32 0.79
C VAL A 260 12.35 4.12 2.05
N LEU A 261 12.69 3.46 3.17
CA LEU A 261 13.12 4.13 4.40
C LEU A 261 14.34 5.01 4.16
N ASP A 262 15.35 4.50 3.46
CA ASP A 262 16.56 5.26 3.13
C ASP A 262 16.27 6.45 2.22
N MET A 263 15.42 6.24 1.22
CA MET A 263 15.22 7.19 0.15
C MET A 263 14.22 8.30 0.53
N LEU A 264 13.12 7.94 1.19
CA LEU A 264 12.01 8.86 1.48
C LEU A 264 11.98 9.32 2.93
N GLN A 265 12.51 8.53 3.86
CA GLN A 265 12.46 8.75 5.31
C GLN A 265 11.01 8.94 5.85
N PRO A 266 10.05 8.06 5.51
CA PRO A 266 8.73 8.11 6.10
C PRO A 266 8.79 7.76 7.60
N VAL A 267 7.83 8.28 8.36
CA VAL A 267 7.63 7.92 9.76
C VAL A 267 7.11 6.48 9.82
N PHE A 268 7.89 5.59 10.44
CA PHE A 268 7.49 4.21 10.63
C PHE A 268 6.47 4.08 11.77
N GLN A 269 5.34 3.46 11.46
CA GLN A 269 4.19 3.33 12.33
C GLN A 269 3.78 1.86 12.46
N VAL A 270 3.36 1.52 13.66
CA VAL A 270 2.91 0.17 14.02
C VAL A 270 1.65 0.37 14.85
N ASP A 271 0.60 -0.36 14.51
CA ASP A 271 -0.65 -0.39 15.26
C ASP A 271 -0.80 -1.76 15.93
N ASP A 272 -0.37 -1.87 17.18
CA ASP A 272 -0.50 -3.07 17.99
C ASP A 272 -0.75 -2.69 19.46
N GLN A 273 -0.82 -3.71 20.33
CA GLN A 273 -1.06 -3.52 21.76
C GLN A 273 0.03 -2.67 22.43
N VAL A 274 1.29 -2.78 22.00
CA VAL A 274 2.42 -2.06 22.61
C VAL A 274 2.39 -0.59 22.24
N THR A 275 2.10 -0.27 20.98
CA THR A 275 2.08 1.12 20.52
C THR A 275 0.82 1.87 20.97
N ARG A 276 -0.29 1.16 21.18
CA ARG A 276 -1.54 1.72 21.72
C ARG A 276 -1.55 1.87 23.24
N ASP A 277 -0.66 1.17 23.95
CA ASP A 277 -0.58 1.27 25.42
C ASP A 277 -0.12 2.68 25.83
N GLY A 278 -1.02 3.42 26.50
CA GLY A 278 -0.75 4.77 27.02
C GLY A 278 0.19 4.79 28.23
N HIS A 279 0.37 3.65 28.91
CA HIS A 279 1.31 3.51 30.01
C HIS A 279 2.72 3.17 29.53
N CYS A 280 2.86 2.67 28.30
CA CYS A 280 4.15 2.40 27.69
C CYS A 280 4.82 3.71 27.28
N GLN A 281 6.04 3.93 27.74
CA GLN A 281 6.78 5.16 27.45
C GLN A 281 7.17 5.26 25.97
N GLU A 282 7.19 6.47 25.42
CA GLU A 282 7.45 6.70 23.99
C GLU A 282 8.82 6.19 23.53
N ILE A 283 9.87 6.31 24.36
CA ILE A 283 11.18 5.75 24.01
C ILE A 283 11.16 4.22 23.88
N VAL A 284 10.36 3.54 24.70
CA VAL A 284 10.19 2.09 24.65
C VAL A 284 9.46 1.72 23.37
N LYS A 285 8.40 2.45 23.01
CA LYS A 285 7.69 2.26 21.72
C LYS A 285 8.61 2.48 20.53
N ASP A 286 9.48 3.47 20.59
CA ASP A 286 10.45 3.75 19.54
C ASP A 286 11.47 2.62 19.37
N ILE A 287 12.07 2.13 20.46
CA ILE A 287 12.99 0.99 20.40
C ILE A 287 12.26 -0.28 19.98
N TYR A 288 11.01 -0.46 20.40
CA TYR A 288 10.16 -1.56 19.95
C TYR A 288 9.94 -1.56 18.44
N LYS A 289 9.65 -0.40 17.84
CA LYS A 289 9.56 -0.21 16.39
C LYS A 289 10.87 -0.57 15.69
N LEU A 290 12.03 -0.15 16.22
CA LEU A 290 13.33 -0.57 15.71
C LEU A 290 13.52 -2.10 15.76
N GLY A 291 13.02 -2.74 16.82
CA GLY A 291 13.04 -4.20 16.98
C GLY A 291 12.21 -4.89 15.90
N ILE A 292 11.06 -4.33 15.51
CA ILE A 292 10.26 -4.84 14.38
C ILE A 292 11.05 -4.74 13.07
N LEU A 293 11.71 -3.61 12.81
CA LEU A 293 12.51 -3.42 11.60
C LEU A 293 13.70 -4.39 11.54
N LEU A 294 14.38 -4.64 12.67
CA LEU A 294 15.43 -5.65 12.79
C LEU A 294 14.89 -7.05 12.50
N ARG A 295 13.80 -7.47 13.18
CA ARG A 295 13.22 -8.80 13.00
C ARG A 295 12.83 -9.06 11.56
N ASN A 296 12.37 -8.03 10.84
CA ASN A 296 12.00 -8.10 9.43
C ASN A 296 13.18 -7.95 8.45
N LEU A 297 14.43 -7.93 8.94
CA LEU A 297 15.64 -7.74 8.12
C LEU A 297 15.62 -6.43 7.31
N VAL A 298 14.85 -5.45 7.78
CA VAL A 298 14.85 -4.09 7.22
C VAL A 298 16.11 -3.37 7.68
N TYR A 299 16.43 -3.47 8.97
CA TYR A 299 17.72 -3.07 9.52
C TYR A 299 18.62 -4.26 9.81
N THR A 300 19.92 -4.02 9.70
CA THR A 300 20.95 -4.93 10.17
C THR A 300 21.08 -4.87 11.70
N ALA A 301 21.67 -5.89 12.30
CA ALA A 301 21.95 -5.91 13.74
C ALA A 301 22.84 -4.74 14.19
N LYS A 302 23.78 -4.31 13.33
CA LYS A 302 24.64 -3.15 13.60
C LYS A 302 23.83 -1.85 13.62
N GLU A 303 23.01 -1.59 12.60
CA GLU A 303 22.18 -0.39 12.54
C GLU A 303 21.19 -0.34 13.71
N TYR A 304 20.58 -1.47 14.06
CA TYR A 304 19.73 -1.57 15.23
C TYR A 304 20.49 -1.17 16.50
N LYS A 305 21.67 -1.76 16.71
CA LYS A 305 22.52 -1.46 17.86
C LYS A 305 22.86 0.02 17.94
N ASP A 306 23.32 0.62 16.85
CA ASP A 306 23.73 2.03 16.79
C ASP A 306 22.54 2.97 17.09
N LEU A 307 21.34 2.68 16.56
CA LEU A 307 20.13 3.46 16.81
C LEU A 307 19.59 3.32 18.24
N VAL A 308 19.64 2.11 18.80
CA VAL A 308 19.25 1.87 20.20
C VAL A 308 20.24 2.53 21.15
N ASP A 309 21.54 2.48 20.85
CA ASP A 309 22.58 3.18 21.61
C ASP A 309 22.34 4.67 21.66
N ASP A 310 22.07 5.29 20.52
CA ASP A 310 21.77 6.72 20.43
C ASP A 310 20.55 7.10 21.29
N LYS A 311 19.47 6.32 21.21
CA LYS A 311 18.26 6.54 22.02
C LYS A 311 18.52 6.41 23.52
N ILE A 312 19.19 5.35 23.97
CA ILE A 312 19.46 5.13 25.40
C ILE A 312 20.48 6.14 25.93
N ARG A 313 21.50 6.51 25.15
CA ARG A 313 22.44 7.58 25.53
C ARG A 313 21.73 8.92 25.64
N THR A 314 20.83 9.24 24.72
CA THR A 314 20.02 10.45 24.79
C THR A 314 19.18 10.45 26.07
N LEU A 315 18.50 9.33 26.37
CA LEU A 315 17.75 9.15 27.60
C LEU A 315 18.59 9.34 28.87
N ALA A 316 19.80 8.79 28.89
CA ALA A 316 20.73 8.91 30.01
C ALA A 316 21.19 10.36 30.27
N ASN A 317 21.10 11.24 29.26
CA ASN A 317 21.43 12.66 29.39
C ASN A 317 20.20 13.54 29.65
N THR A 318 19.01 12.97 29.81
CA THR A 318 17.79 13.72 30.18
C THR A 318 17.67 13.87 31.71
N GLY A 319 16.78 14.76 32.15
CA GLY A 319 16.52 15.01 33.58
C GLY A 319 15.61 14.00 34.28
N ILE A 320 15.33 12.84 33.69
CA ILE A 320 14.50 11.80 34.32
C ILE A 320 15.15 11.24 35.59
N SER A 321 14.39 10.61 36.48
CA SER A 321 14.94 10.03 37.72
C SER A 321 15.74 8.73 37.47
N GLU A 322 16.62 8.35 38.40
CA GLU A 322 17.34 7.06 38.33
C GLU A 322 16.40 5.86 38.35
N THR A 323 15.34 5.94 39.17
CA THR A 323 14.32 4.89 39.27
C THR A 323 13.63 4.70 37.92
N GLU A 324 13.14 5.79 37.33
CA GLU A 324 12.46 5.76 36.03
C GLU A 324 13.38 5.25 34.92
N TYR A 325 14.64 5.70 34.86
CA TYR A 325 15.61 5.19 33.89
C TYR A 325 15.84 3.68 34.04
N THR A 326 15.95 3.20 35.28
CA THR A 326 16.15 1.78 35.56
C THR A 326 14.94 0.95 35.17
N GLU A 327 13.72 1.44 35.44
CA GLU A 327 12.46 0.80 35.03
C GLU A 327 12.36 0.70 33.51
N ILE A 328 12.75 1.74 32.77
CA ILE A 328 12.81 1.72 31.30
C ILE A 328 13.75 0.63 30.81
N LEU A 329 14.98 0.57 31.34
CA LEU A 329 15.95 -0.45 30.94
C LEU A 329 15.46 -1.87 31.26
N GLN A 330 14.80 -2.07 32.40
CA GLN A 330 14.19 -3.35 32.76
C GLN A 330 13.06 -3.72 31.81
N LEU A 331 12.22 -2.76 31.41
CA LEU A 331 11.14 -2.99 30.46
C LEU A 331 11.69 -3.37 29.08
N LEU A 332 12.70 -2.65 28.58
CA LEU A 332 13.39 -2.97 27.34
C LEU A 332 14.00 -4.39 27.37
N PHE A 333 14.59 -4.80 28.49
CA PHE A 333 15.11 -6.15 28.66
C PHE A 333 13.99 -7.20 28.67
N ARG A 334 12.92 -6.98 29.45
CA ARG A 334 11.76 -7.89 29.51
C ARG A 334 11.08 -8.09 28.15
N MET A 335 11.07 -7.06 27.31
CA MET A 335 10.55 -7.12 25.95
C MET A 335 11.53 -7.74 24.94
N ASN A 336 12.68 -8.24 25.39
CA ASN A 336 13.77 -8.77 24.57
C ASN A 336 14.28 -7.77 23.51
N LEU A 337 14.27 -6.47 23.84
CA LEU A 337 14.77 -5.40 22.97
C LEU A 337 16.26 -5.11 23.22
N ILE A 338 16.73 -5.35 24.43
CA ILE A 338 18.15 -5.27 24.81
C ILE A 338 18.57 -6.51 25.61
N THR A 339 19.87 -6.79 25.66
CA THR A 339 20.41 -7.89 26.48
C THR A 339 20.65 -7.44 27.92
N ALA A 340 20.82 -8.41 28.83
CA ALA A 340 21.16 -8.13 30.22
C ALA A 340 22.51 -7.38 30.33
N GLU A 341 23.51 -7.77 29.54
CA GLU A 341 24.80 -7.08 29.47
C GLU A 341 24.64 -5.61 29.05
N TYR A 342 23.76 -5.35 28.07
CA TYR A 342 23.45 -4.00 27.61
C TYR A 342 22.82 -3.15 28.70
N MET A 343 21.85 -3.70 29.41
CA MET A 343 21.20 -3.03 30.54
C MET A 343 22.22 -2.66 31.61
N GLU A 344 23.09 -3.59 32.01
CA GLU A 344 24.10 -3.33 33.04
C GLU A 344 25.15 -2.30 32.61
N TYR A 345 25.57 -2.33 31.33
CA TYR A 345 26.42 -1.30 30.77
C TYR A 345 25.80 0.11 30.91
N TYR A 346 24.52 0.26 30.54
CA TYR A 346 23.85 1.56 30.55
C TYR A 346 23.48 2.08 31.93
N LYS A 347 23.31 1.20 32.92
CA LYS A 347 23.23 1.59 34.34
C LYS A 347 24.55 2.21 34.81
N ARG A 348 25.69 1.55 34.53
CA ARG A 348 27.02 2.07 34.90
C ARG A 348 27.34 3.38 34.18
N TYR A 349 27.07 3.44 32.87
CA TYR A 349 27.30 4.63 32.05
C TYR A 349 26.63 5.88 32.62
N ARG A 350 25.41 5.76 33.12
CA ARG A 350 24.68 6.89 33.69
C ARG A 350 25.21 7.28 35.08
N ALA A 351 25.49 6.29 35.93
CA ALA A 351 26.08 6.53 37.26
C ALA A 351 27.42 7.27 37.19
N GLU A 352 28.23 7.01 36.16
CA GLU A 352 29.51 7.72 35.94
C GLU A 352 29.33 9.18 35.53
N ARG A 353 28.20 9.58 34.92
CA ARG A 353 27.93 10.96 34.49
C ARG A 353 27.31 11.84 35.57
N GLN A 354 26.77 11.22 36.62
CA GLN A 354 26.16 11.91 37.75
C GLN A 354 27.13 12.09 38.94
N ARG A 355 28.34 11.52 38.82
CA ARG A 355 29.49 11.85 39.67
C ARG A 355 30.22 13.04 39.08
#